data_AF-A0A927NGQ0-F1
#
_entry.id   AF-A0A927NGQ0-F1
#
_cell.length_a   1.000
_cell.length_b   1.000
_cell.length_c   1.000
_cell.angle_alpha   90.00
_cell.angle_beta   90.00
_cell.angle_gamma   90.00
#
_symmetry.space_group_name_H-M   'P 1'
#
loop_
_entity.id
_entity.type
_entity.pdbx_description
1 polymer ?
#
loop_
_entity_poly.entity_id
_entity_poly.type
_entity_poly.pdbx_seq_one_letter_code
_entity_poly.pdbx_strand_id
1 'polypeptide(L)' 'MEFYEDYYDEIIIPVESKTHYKAAITVRNQWLIDNTNLLIAYVINDSGGAYQCLKKAEKKKMNILRLCEERSD' A
#
# COMPACT_ATOMS: atom_id res chain seq x y z
N MET A 1 9.57 -12.34 25.77
CA MET A 1 8.69 -12.17 24.60
C MET A 1 8.89 -10.72 24.22
N GLU A 2 9.57 -10.46 23.10
CA GLU A 2 9.76 -9.09 22.65
C GLU A 2 8.45 -8.59 22.06
N PHE A 3 8.03 -7.42 22.53
CA PHE A 3 6.79 -6.79 22.09
C PHE A 3 7.13 -5.91 20.88
N TYR A 4 6.22 -5.83 19.89
CA TYR A 4 6.48 -4.97 18.72
C TYR A 4 6.60 -3.49 19.13
N GLU A 5 6.00 -3.16 20.26
CA GLU A 5 6.07 -1.89 20.96
C GLU A 5 7.48 -1.53 21.43
N ASP A 6 8.41 -2.49 21.53
CA ASP A 6 9.81 -2.24 21.85
C ASP A 6 10.60 -1.74 20.62
N TYR A 7 10.08 -1.96 19.41
CA TYR A 7 10.77 -1.68 18.13
C TYR A 7 10.23 -0.45 17.39
N TYR A 8 8.99 -0.06 17.64
CA TYR A 8 8.30 0.99 16.90
C TYR A 8 7.67 2.01 17.85
N ASP A 9 7.80 3.29 17.51
CA ASP A 9 7.16 4.38 18.24
C ASP A 9 5.62 4.29 18.17
N GLU A 10 5.07 3.78 17.06
CA GLU A 10 3.64 3.62 16.84
C GLU A 10 3.32 2.42 15.93
N ILE A 11 2.23 1.71 16.23
CA ILE A 11 1.70 0.61 15.41
C ILE A 11 0.29 0.98 14.93
N ILE A 12 0.12 1.07 13.62
CA ILE A 12 -1.15 1.42 12.99
C ILE A 12 -1.80 0.17 12.40
N ILE A 13 -3.04 -0.12 12.82
CA ILE A 13 -3.87 -1.19 12.26
C ILE A 13 -5.04 -0.57 11.47
N PRO A 14 -4.91 -0.46 10.14
CA PRO A 14 -5.76 0.40 9.32
C PRO A 14 -7.15 -0.16 8.98
N VAL A 15 -7.46 -1.40 9.35
CA VAL A 15 -8.71 -2.06 8.93
C VAL A 15 -9.42 -2.69 10.12
N GLU A 16 -10.72 -2.43 10.24
CA GLU A 16 -11.58 -3.07 11.24
C GLU A 16 -11.70 -4.58 10.99
N SER A 17 -11.82 -5.34 12.08
CA SER A 17 -11.95 -6.80 12.10
C SER A 17 -13.16 -7.35 11.34
N LYS A 18 -14.13 -6.49 10.98
CA LYS A 18 -15.38 -6.87 10.29
C LYS A 18 -15.25 -6.99 8.77
N THR A 19 -14.11 -6.62 8.18
CA THR A 19 -13.91 -6.73 6.73
C THR A 19 -13.85 -8.19 6.29
N HIS A 20 -14.61 -8.56 5.25
CA HIS A 20 -14.54 -9.91 4.68
C HIS A 20 -13.09 -10.21 4.24
N TYR A 21 -12.54 -11.36 4.65
CA TYR A 21 -11.11 -11.67 4.52
C TYR A 21 -10.56 -11.51 3.09
N LYS A 22 -11.36 -11.85 2.06
CA LYS A 22 -10.97 -11.67 0.65
C LYS A 22 -10.78 -10.21 0.22
N ALA A 23 -11.39 -9.26 0.93
CA ALA A 23 -11.29 -7.83 0.65
C ALA A 23 -10.28 -7.11 1.57
N ALA A 24 -9.82 -7.75 2.64
CA ALA A 24 -9.02 -7.12 3.68
C ALA A 24 -7.76 -6.42 3.14
N ILE A 25 -7.03 -7.07 2.23
CA ILE A 25 -5.83 -6.48 1.60
C ILE A 25 -6.21 -5.26 0.75
N THR A 26 -7.28 -5.35 -0.04
CA THR A 26 -7.73 -4.26 -0.92
C THR A 26 -8.17 -3.05 -0.11
N VAL A 27 -8.89 -3.26 1.00
CA VAL A 27 -9.32 -2.19 1.92
C VAL A 27 -8.11 -1.56 2.60
N ARG A 28 -7.16 -2.37 3.10
CA ARG A 28 -5.92 -1.87 3.68
C ARG A 28 -5.13 -1.00 2.70
N ASN A 29 -4.98 -1.47 1.46
CA ASN A 29 -4.27 -0.73 0.43
C ASN A 29 -4.96 0.60 0.15
N GLN A 30 -6.30 0.63 0.11
CA GLN A 30 -7.05 1.88 -0.03
C GLN A 30 -6.79 2.83 1.15
N TRP A 31 -6.83 2.31 2.38
CA TRP A 31 -6.56 3.12 3.58
C TRP A 31 -5.15 3.71 3.54
N LEU A 32 -4.13 2.95 3.13
CA LEU A 32 -2.76 3.45 3.00
C LEU A 32 -2.68 4.60 1.99
N ILE A 33 -3.32 4.46 0.84
CA ILE A 33 -3.40 5.52 -0.18
C ILE A 33 -4.15 6.76 0.34
N ASP A 34 -5.14 6.57 1.21
CA ASP A 34 -5.95 7.67 1.74
C ASP A 34 -5.26 8.45 2.86
N ASN A 35 -4.34 7.82 3.60
CA ASN A 35 -3.74 8.36 4.82
C ASN A 35 -2.21 8.57 4.72
N THR A 36 -1.64 8.55 3.52
CA THR A 36 -0.21 8.80 3.30
C THR A 36 0.03 9.90 2.27
N ASN A 37 1.22 10.49 2.28
CA ASN A 37 1.60 11.55 1.34
C ASN A 37 2.61 11.07 0.27
N LEU A 38 3.30 9.96 0.52
CA LEU A 38 4.32 9.37 -0.35
C LEU A 38 4.11 7.86 -0.46
N LEU A 39 4.14 7.34 -1.68
CA LEU A 39 4.16 5.91 -1.97
C LEU A 39 5.50 5.53 -2.61
N ILE A 40 6.21 4.57 -2.03
CA ILE A 40 7.36 3.93 -2.68
C ILE A 40 6.88 2.62 -3.30
N ALA A 41 7.01 2.48 -4.62
CA ALA A 41 6.43 1.38 -5.37
C ALA A 41 7.46 0.66 -6.22
N TYR A 42 7.49 -0.67 -6.11
CA TYR A 42 8.20 -1.57 -7.03
C TYR A 42 7.20 -2.56 -7.60
N VAL A 43 6.69 -2.28 -8.80
CA VAL A 43 5.60 -3.05 -9.43
C VAL A 43 6.01 -3.40 -10.85
N ILE A 44 6.33 -4.68 -11.08
CA ILE A 44 6.75 -5.19 -12.40
C ILE A 44 5.55 -5.55 -13.27
N ASN A 45 4.52 -6.17 -12.67
CA ASN A 45 3.38 -6.70 -13.41
C ASN A 45 2.28 -5.64 -13.53
N ASP A 46 1.58 -5.66 -14.65
CA ASP A 46 0.41 -4.80 -14.95
C ASP A 46 -0.91 -5.36 -14.40
N SER A 47 -0.83 -6.27 -13.43
CA SER A 47 -1.97 -6.97 -12.84
C SER A 47 -1.79 -7.24 -11.35
N GLY A 48 -2.89 -7.59 -10.67
CA GLY A 48 -2.91 -7.92 -9.24
C GLY A 48 -3.07 -6.71 -8.31
N GLY A 49 -3.10 -6.98 -7.00
CA GLY A 49 -3.46 -6.00 -5.98
C GLY A 49 -2.48 -4.83 -5.83
N ALA A 50 -1.18 -5.07 -6.05
CA ALA A 50 -0.15 -4.03 -6.00
C ALA A 50 -0.30 -3.04 -7.16
N TYR A 51 -0.48 -3.54 -8.38
CA TYR A 51 -0.74 -2.70 -9.56
C TYR A 51 -2.01 -1.86 -9.41
N GLN A 52 -3.09 -2.46 -8.89
CA GLN A 52 -4.34 -1.71 -8.65
C GLN A 52 -4.18 -0.64 -7.56
N CYS A 53 -3.39 -0.90 -6.52
CA CYS A 53 -3.04 0.09 -5.50
C CYS A 53 -2.28 1.28 -6.11
N LEU A 54 -1.26 0.97 -6.93
CA LEU A 54 -0.46 1.97 -7.63
C LEU A 54 -1.33 2.85 -8.54
N LYS A 55 -2.24 2.26 -9.34
CA LYS A 55 -3.19 3.00 -10.16
C LYS A 55 -4.09 3.95 -9.36
N LYS A 56 -4.53 3.52 -8.18
CA LYS A 56 -5.34 4.36 -7.28
C LYS A 56 -4.53 5.54 -6.76
N ALA A 57 -3.27 5.32 -6.40
CA ALA A 57 -2.35 6.39 -5.97
C ALA A 57 -2.11 7.41 -7.08
N GLU A 58 -1.88 6.95 -8.31
CA GLU A 58 -1.71 7.80 -9.50
C GLU A 58 -2.97 8.64 -9.77
N LYS A 59 -4.16 8.01 -9.70
CA LYS A 59 -5.44 8.72 -9.87
C LYS A 59 -5.63 9.80 -8.82
N LYS A 60 -5.16 9.59 -7.60
CA LYS A 60 -5.15 10.58 -6.51
C LYS A 60 -4.05 11.64 -6.63
N LYS A 61 -3.16 11.53 -7.62
CA LYS A 61 -2.00 12.42 -7.81
C LYS A 61 -1.09 12.49 -6.57
N MET A 62 -0.93 11.35 -5.89
CA MET A 62 0.01 11.25 -4.77
C MET A 62 1.46 11.40 -5.27
N ASN A 63 2.37 11.75 -4.36
CA ASN A 63 3.80 11.64 -4.65
C ASN A 63 4.19 10.16 -4.69
N ILE A 64 4.78 9.69 -5.79
CA ILE A 64 5.10 8.27 -5.99
C ILE A 64 6.56 8.15 -6.43
N LEU A 65 7.35 7.43 -5.64
CA LEU A 65 8.71 7.01 -6.00
C LEU A 65 8.67 5.60 -6.59
N ARG A 66 8.88 5.49 -7.90
CA ARG A 66 8.92 4.20 -8.61
C ARG A 66 10.35 3.65 -8.61
N LEU A 67 10.51 2.42 -8.15
CA LEU A 67 11.81 1.75 -8.03
C LEU A 67 12.08 0.72 -9.14
N CYS A 68 11.10 0.41 -10.00
CA CYS A 68 11.36 -0.45 -11.16
C CYS A 68 11.76 0.40 -12.36
N GLU A 69 12.75 -0.07 -13.12
CA GLU A 69 13.14 0.56 -14.39
C GLU A 69 11.97 0.47 -15.39
N GLU A 70 11.74 1.54 -16.15
CA GLU A 70 10.84 1.49 -17.31
C GLU A 70 11.39 0.43 -18.27
N ARG A 71 10.63 -0.64 -18.50
CA ARG A 71 10.94 -1.55 -19.60
C ARG A 71 10.87 -0.72 -20.88
N SER A 72 12.04 -0.49 -21.47
CA SER A 72 12.18 0.01 -22.82
C SER A 72 11.76 -1.14 -23.74
N ASP A 73 10.51 -1.14 -24.19
CA ASP A 73 10.06 -1.97 -25.30
C ASP A 73 10.56 -1.38 -26.64
#